data_AF-A0A382UGS8-F1
#
_entry.id   AF-A0A382UGS8-F1
#
_cell.length_a   1.000
_cell.length_b   1.000
_cell.length_c   1.000
_cell.angle_alpha   90.00
_cell.angle_beta   90.00
_cell.angle_gamma   90.00
#
_symmetry.space_group_name_H-M   'P 1'
#
loop_
_entity.id
_entity.type
_entity.pdbx_description
1 polymer ?
#
loop_
_entity_poly.entity_id
_entity_poly.type
_entity_poly.pdbx_seq_one_letter_code
_entity_poly.pdbx_strand_id
1 'polypeptide(L)' 'MKSYWIKSTLTVAAALLLAANLTAQRHGPAAAAEQAKLLLPHPGLQATLFASEPMLLNPANMDIDSEGRVWVTEGVNYR' A
#
# COMPACT_ATOMS: atom_id res chain seq x y z
N MET A 1 39.37 -21.67 12.10
CA MET A 1 38.14 -21.66 12.92
C MET A 1 37.00 -21.20 12.04
N LYS A 2 35.95 -22.01 11.95
CA LYS A 2 35.12 -22.12 10.75
C LYS A 2 33.98 -21.07 10.72
N SER A 3 33.74 -20.46 9.56
CA SER A 3 32.78 -19.35 9.29
C SER A 3 31.29 -19.66 9.50
N TYR A 4 30.96 -20.77 10.17
CA TYR A 4 29.59 -21.21 10.42
C TYR A 4 28.77 -20.19 11.23
N TRP A 5 29.41 -19.41 12.10
CA TRP A 5 28.73 -18.37 12.90
C TRP A 5 28.19 -17.23 12.04
N ILE A 6 28.92 -16.81 11.01
CA ILE A 6 28.51 -15.74 10.09
C ILE A 6 27.32 -16.19 9.23
N LYS A 7 27.33 -17.45 8.78
CA LYS A 7 26.23 -18.00 7.99
C LYS A 7 24.95 -18.11 8.83
N SER A 8 25.05 -18.61 10.07
CA SER A 8 23.89 -18.74 10.95
C SER A 8 23.28 -17.39 11.34
N THR A 9 24.10 -16.37 11.62
CA THR A 9 23.59 -15.03 11.95
C THR A 9 22.91 -14.36 10.75
N LEU A 10 23.46 -14.51 9.54
CA LEU A 10 22.83 -14.02 8.31
C LEU A 10 21.48 -14.69 8.06
N THR A 11 21.38 -16.00 8.25
CA THR A 11 20.11 -16.73 8.08
C THR A 11 19.05 -16.26 9.08
N VAL A 12 19.43 -16.07 10.35
CA VAL A 12 18.50 -15.56 11.38
C VAL A 12 18.07 -14.12 11.07
N ALA A 13 19.00 -13.26 10.65
CA ALA A 13 18.66 -11.88 10.26
C ALA A 13 17.72 -11.84 9.05
N ALA A 14 17.96 -12.68 8.03
CA ALA A 14 17.08 -12.80 6.88
C ALA A 14 15.68 -13.32 7.26
N ALA A 15 15.59 -14.30 8.15
CA ALA A 15 14.31 -14.80 8.65
C ALA A 15 13.54 -13.74 9.45
N LEU A 16 14.22 -12.95 10.27
CA LEU A 16 13.62 -11.83 11.01
C LEU A 16 13.12 -10.72 10.07
N LEU A 17 13.90 -10.38 9.04
CA LEU A 17 13.49 -9.41 8.01
C LEU A 17 12.28 -9.91 7.20
N LEU A 18 12.23 -11.20 6.88
CA LEU A 18 11.09 -11.79 6.20
C LEU A 18 9.84 -11.79 7.08
N ALA A 19 9.98 -12.17 8.36
CA ALA A 19 8.89 -12.13 9.32
C ALA A 19 8.33 -10.71 9.51
N ALA A 20 9.20 -9.70 9.62
CA ALA A 20 8.79 -8.30 9.72
C ALA A 20 8.02 -7.81 8.47
N ASN A 21 8.41 -8.24 7.27
CA ASN A 21 7.68 -7.92 6.03
C ASN A 21 6.32 -8.64 5.93
N LEU A 22 6.20 -9.83 6.52
CA LEU A 22 4.94 -10.58 6.57
C LEU A 22 3.94 -9.95 7.54
N THR A 23 4.42 -9.32 8.62
CA THR A 23 3.57 -8.66 9.62
C THR A 23 3.35 -7.17 9.34
N ALA A 24 3.98 -6.61 8.30
CA ALA A 24 3.81 -5.21 7.94
C ALA A 24 2.33 -4.90 7.61
N GLN A 25 1.81 -3.82 8.19
CA GLN A 25 0.45 -3.36 7.92
C GLN A 25 0.34 -2.86 6.47
N ARG A 26 -0.54 -3.48 5.67
CA ARG A 26 -0.68 -3.18 4.23
C ARG A 26 -1.91 -2.35 3.87
N HIS A 27 -2.72 -1.99 4.86
CA HIS A 27 -3.97 -1.27 4.67
C HIS A 27 -4.10 -0.09 5.63
N GLY A 28 -4.99 0.86 5.29
CA GLY A 28 -5.23 2.06 6.07
C GLY A 28 -4.32 3.24 5.69
N PRO A 29 -4.51 4.42 6.32
CA PRO A 29 -4.00 5.68 5.78
C PRO A 29 -2.47 5.77 5.67
N ALA A 30 -1.76 5.26 6.68
CA ALA A 30 -0.30 5.28 6.68
C ALA A 30 0.29 4.36 5.60
N ALA A 31 -0.28 3.16 5.44
CA ALA A 31 0.14 2.23 4.40
C ALA A 31 -0.16 2.79 3.00
N ALA A 32 -1.35 3.36 2.80
CA ALA A 32 -1.72 4.00 1.54
C ALA A 32 -0.82 5.18 1.18
N ALA A 33 -0.41 5.99 2.17
CA ALA A 33 0.51 7.11 1.95
C ALA A 33 1.91 6.64 1.53
N GLU A 34 2.42 5.54 2.11
CA GLU A 34 3.67 4.93 1.66
C GLU A 34 3.55 4.33 0.26
N GLN A 35 2.43 3.64 -0.03
CA GLN A 35 2.18 3.07 -1.35
C GLN A 35 2.03 4.12 -2.45
N ALA A 36 1.41 5.27 -2.16
CA ALA A 36 1.26 6.35 -3.13
C ALA A 36 2.62 6.86 -3.66
N LYS A 37 3.69 6.79 -2.85
CA LYS A 37 5.06 7.16 -3.26
C LYS A 37 5.64 6.23 -4.34
N LEU A 38 5.07 5.04 -4.49
CA LEU A 38 5.50 4.06 -5.48
C LEU A 38 4.84 4.27 -6.85
N LEU A 39 3.85 5.17 -6.95
CA LEU A 39 3.25 5.54 -8.23
C LEU A 39 4.27 6.29 -9.08
N LEU A 40 4.42 5.84 -10.33
CA LEU A 40 5.32 6.43 -11.32
C LEU A 40 4.49 7.13 -12.40
N PRO A 41 4.01 8.37 -12.16
CA PRO A 41 3.27 9.12 -13.17
C PRO A 41 4.17 9.51 -14.35
N HIS A 42 3.56 9.77 -15.51
CA HIS A 42 4.26 10.30 -16.67
C HIS A 42 4.98 11.63 -16.33
N PRO A 43 6.13 11.93 -16.96
CA PRO A 43 6.78 13.23 -16.83
C PRO A 43 5.80 14.39 -17.03
N GLY A 44 5.75 15.32 -16.06
CA GLY A 44 4.82 16.46 -16.07
C GLY A 44 3.50 16.23 -15.32
N LEU A 45 3.26 15.02 -14.80
CA LEU A 45 2.12 14.73 -13.93
C LEU A 45 2.58 14.44 -12.49
N GLN A 46 1.69 14.68 -11.54
CA GLN A 46 1.86 14.36 -10.12
C GLN A 46 0.68 13.50 -9.65
N ALA A 47 0.95 12.52 -8.78
CA ALA A 47 -0.06 11.73 -8.10
C ALA A 47 0.07 11.90 -6.58
N THR A 48 -1.06 12.00 -5.88
CA THR A 48 -1.14 12.12 -4.42
C THR A 48 -2.27 11.25 -3.87
N LEU A 49 -2.18 10.87 -2.60
CA LEU A 49 -3.26 10.14 -1.93
C LEU A 49 -4.44 11.10 -1.66
N PHE A 50 -5.62 10.73 -2.14
CA PHE A 50 -6.86 11.49 -1.92
C PHE A 50 -7.75 10.87 -0.83
N ALA A 51 -7.99 9.56 -0.90
CA ALA A 51 -8.77 8.79 0.06
C ALA A 51 -8.19 7.38 0.23
N SER A 52 -8.37 6.78 1.41
CA SER A 52 -7.98 5.41 1.74
C SER A 52 -8.97 4.81 2.73
N GLU A 53 -8.81 3.54 3.09
CA GLU A 53 -9.55 2.97 4.21
C GLU A 53 -9.25 3.76 5.51
N PRO A 54 -10.23 3.94 6.40
CA PRO A 54 -11.61 3.42 6.34
C PRO A 54 -12.62 4.30 5.60
N MET A 55 -12.19 5.38 4.92
CA MET A 55 -13.10 6.33 4.27
C MET A 55 -13.71 5.80 2.97
N LEU A 56 -13.06 4.84 2.31
CA LEU A 56 -13.45 4.27 1.04
C LEU A 56 -13.05 2.78 1.00
N LEU A 57 -13.96 1.92 0.58
CA LEU A 57 -13.82 0.47 0.53
C LEU A 57 -14.28 -0.07 -0.83
N ASN A 58 -13.40 -0.83 -1.50
CA ASN A 58 -13.70 -1.49 -2.78
C ASN A 58 -14.28 -0.55 -3.86
N PRO A 59 -13.58 0.55 -4.24
CA PRO A 59 -14.05 1.45 -5.29
C PRO A 59 -14.11 0.72 -6.64
N ALA A 60 -15.27 0.78 -7.31
CA ALA A 60 -15.53 0.09 -8.57
C ALA A 60 -15.72 1.05 -9.75
N ASN A 61 -16.20 2.27 -9.51
CA ASN A 61 -16.35 3.32 -10.51
C ASN A 61 -16.28 4.71 -9.85
N MET A 62 -16.04 5.76 -10.62
CA MET A 62 -16.09 7.15 -10.14
C MET A 62 -16.53 8.13 -11.22
N ASP A 63 -17.08 9.28 -10.82
CA ASP A 63 -17.42 10.40 -11.71
C ASP A 63 -17.32 11.75 -10.97
N ILE A 64 -17.31 12.86 -11.72
CA ILE A 64 -17.27 14.23 -11.19
C ILE A 64 -18.53 14.98 -11.62
N ASP A 65 -19.29 15.49 -10.68
CA ASP A 65 -20.51 16.23 -11.00
C ASP A 65 -20.26 17.69 -11.41
N SER A 66 -21.33 18.41 -11.78
CA SER A 66 -21.26 19.81 -12.21
C SER A 66 -20.82 20.79 -11.12
N GLU A 67 -20.82 20.37 -9.85
CA GLU A 67 -20.31 21.16 -8.72
C GLU A 67 -18.86 20.80 -8.37
N GLY A 68 -18.23 19.89 -9.12
CA GLY A 68 -16.85 19.46 -8.92
C GLY A 68 -16.66 18.47 -7.78
N ARG A 69 -17.74 17.83 -7.29
CA ARG A 69 -17.63 16.78 -6.28
C ARG A 69 -17.22 15.46 -6.93
N VAL A 70 -16.39 14.69 -6.26
CA VAL A 70 -16.00 13.34 -6.68
C VAL A 70 -16.98 12.33 -6.09
N TRP A 71 -17.66 11.59 -6.94
CA TRP A 71 -18.53 10.48 -6.59
C TRP A 71 -17.83 9.15 -6.85
N VAL A 72 -17.95 8.21 -5.91
CA VAL A 72 -17.33 6.89 -6.02
C VAL A 72 -18.36 5.82 -5.69
N THR A 73 -18.48 4.81 -6.55
CA THR A 73 -19.32 3.63 -6.30
C THR A 73 -18.50 2.55 -5.62
N GLU A 74 -18.95 2.07 -4.46
CA GLU A 74 -18.30 1.01 -3.69
C GLU A 74 -18.97 -0.36 -3.94
N GLY A 75 -18.15 -1.39 -4.14
CA GLY A 75 -18.59 -2.78 -4.24
C GLY A 75 -18.84 -3.39 -2.87
N VAL A 76 -19.87 -2.93 -2.15
CA VAL A 76 -20.15 -3.37 -0.77
C VAL A 76 -20.79 -4.77 -0.67
N ASN A 77 -21.28 -5.34 -1.77
CA ASN A 77 -21.96 -6.64 -1.80
C ASN A 77 -21.67 -7.42 -3.10
N TYR A 78 -20.40 -7.71 -3.36
CA TYR A 78 -20.03 -8.61 -4.46
C TYR A 78 -20.37 -10.06 -4.05
N ARG A 79 -21.33 -10.68 -4.72
CA ARG A 79 -21.70 -12.10 -4.58
C ARG A 79 -21.18 -12.90 -5.76
#